data_AF-A0A1G2S605-F1
#
_entry.id   AF-A0A1G2S605-F1
#
_cell.length_a   1.000
_cell.length_b   1.000
_cell.length_c   1.000
_cell.angle_alpha   90.00
_cell.angle_beta   90.00
_cell.angle_gamma   90.00
#
_symmetry.space_group_name_H-M   'P 1'
#
loop_
_entity.id
_entity.type
_entity.pdbx_description
1 polymer ?
#
loop_
_entity_poly.entity_id
_entity_poly.type
_entity_poly.pdbx_seq_one_letter_code
_entity_poly.pdbx_strand_id
1 'polypeptide(L)'
;MLFAYKAVTKEGGETSGNIEAQNQDSAINALQRSGLVVISVRDIDKKGLFEIDINIFNRVSVKEISIISRQIATLLDAHVPALKTFRLIAAEAENPLITKKFTEISDDIQNGVPISGAFLKHPSLFSDFYVNMVIGGEESGKLSETFEALADYLERSYELMSKARGALIYPSFVIFTFIVVMVLMLTLVIPKLSDVITQGGQEVPFYTTVVIKASFILVNYGVFVLMVLVAGIFFVWRYTRGTAFLAHLKLWLPVVGNLYRMLYLSRITDNMHVMLSNGISMVRSIEITAKVVDNQIYQDILSKAVIAVKGGAPLSATLMGHPEIPNVMIQMVKVGEETGELGNILQKLSLLYQREVTNAINTVISMIEPVMIVALGIGVGGVLASVLIPIYQIAGNV
;
A
#
# COMPACT_ATOMS: atom_id res chain seq x y z
N MET A 1 -34.38 16.64 21.37
CA MET A 1 -33.12 15.89 21.46
C MET A 1 -33.47 14.46 21.80
N LEU A 2 -32.85 13.51 21.11
CA LEU A 2 -33.11 12.09 21.35
C LEU A 2 -32.14 11.56 22.40
N PHE A 3 -32.65 10.93 23.45
CA PHE A 3 -31.85 10.32 24.52
C PHE A 3 -32.06 8.82 24.55
N ALA A 4 -30.98 8.04 24.57
CA ALA A 4 -31.02 6.62 24.87
C ALA A 4 -31.02 6.43 26.39
N TYR A 5 -31.91 5.61 26.91
CA TYR A 5 -31.99 5.31 28.33
C TYR A 5 -31.87 3.83 28.63
N LYS A 6 -31.33 3.53 29.81
CA LYS A 6 -31.44 2.22 30.48
C LYS A 6 -32.08 2.46 31.84
N ALA A 7 -33.18 1.78 32.14
CA ALA A 7 -33.93 1.93 33.37
C ALA A 7 -34.43 0.57 33.88
N VAL A 8 -34.84 0.52 35.14
CA VAL A 8 -35.40 -0.66 35.79
C VAL A 8 -36.85 -0.38 36.15
N THR A 9 -37.74 -1.31 35.84
CA THR A 9 -39.14 -1.29 36.28
C THR A 9 -39.22 -1.55 37.79
N LYS A 10 -40.33 -1.19 38.45
CA LYS A 10 -40.52 -1.49 39.88
C LYS A 10 -40.47 -2.99 40.21
N GLU A 11 -40.64 -3.84 39.20
CA GLU A 11 -40.61 -5.31 39.29
C GLU A 11 -39.20 -5.88 39.03
N GLY A 12 -38.18 -5.04 38.85
CA GLY A 12 -36.78 -5.45 38.68
C GLY A 12 -36.37 -5.79 37.24
N GLY A 13 -37.28 -5.66 36.27
CA GLY A 13 -36.96 -5.87 34.85
C GLY A 13 -36.21 -4.69 34.24
N GLU A 14 -35.08 -4.95 33.60
CA GLU A 14 -34.34 -3.94 32.83
C GLU A 14 -35.09 -3.59 31.53
N THR A 15 -35.21 -2.29 31.24
CA THR A 15 -35.78 -1.78 29.99
C THR A 15 -34.85 -0.72 29.40
N SER A 16 -34.64 -0.79 28.09
CA SER A 16 -33.87 0.20 27.33
C SER A 16 -34.69 0.71 26.14
N GLY A 17 -34.50 1.97 25.80
CA GLY A 17 -35.23 2.61 24.72
C GLY A 17 -34.73 4.02 24.45
N ASN A 18 -35.41 4.71 23.55
CA ASN A 18 -35.13 6.10 23.21
C ASN A 18 -36.29 6.97 23.65
N ILE A 19 -35.99 8.14 24.23
CA ILE A 19 -36.97 9.14 24.64
C ILE A 19 -36.58 10.51 24.08
N GLU A 20 -37.54 11.25 23.56
CA GLU A 20 -37.33 12.61 23.09
C GLU A 20 -37.60 13.61 24.21
N ALA A 21 -36.64 14.48 24.50
CA ALA A 21 -36.77 15.52 25.52
C ALA A 21 -36.01 16.80 25.14
N GLN A 22 -36.28 17.88 25.87
CA GLN A 22 -35.61 19.17 25.67
C GLN A 22 -34.20 19.21 26.27
N ASN A 23 -33.94 18.44 27.34
CA ASN A 23 -32.65 18.28 27.99
C ASN A 23 -32.61 16.96 28.81
N GLN A 24 -31.44 16.57 29.28
CA GLN A 24 -31.25 15.31 30.02
C GLN A 24 -32.10 15.24 31.29
N ASP A 25 -32.24 16.34 32.03
CA ASP A 25 -33.10 16.39 33.24
C ASP A 25 -34.58 16.17 32.91
N SER A 26 -35.05 16.69 31.77
CA SER A 26 -36.41 16.47 31.29
C SER A 26 -36.64 15.02 30.88
N ALA A 27 -35.64 14.36 30.28
CA ALA A 27 -35.70 12.93 29.96
C ALA A 27 -35.76 12.06 31.23
N ILE A 28 -34.93 12.36 32.23
CA ILE A 28 -34.93 11.66 33.53
C ILE A 28 -36.28 11.82 34.23
N ASN A 29 -36.80 13.04 34.29
CA ASN A 29 -38.10 13.33 34.91
C ASN A 29 -39.26 12.63 34.19
N ALA A 30 -39.24 12.56 32.87
CA ALA A 30 -40.25 11.86 32.09
C ALA A 30 -40.22 10.34 32.35
N LEU A 31 -39.03 9.74 32.42
CA LEU A 31 -38.85 8.31 32.73
C LEU A 31 -39.28 7.98 34.16
N GLN A 32 -38.96 8.84 35.13
CA GLN A 32 -39.38 8.68 36.53
C GLN A 32 -40.91 8.80 36.70
N ARG A 33 -41.57 9.72 35.98
CA ARG A 33 -43.04 9.83 35.97
C ARG A 33 -43.72 8.58 35.41
N SER A 34 -43.07 7.90 34.47
CA SER A 34 -43.52 6.63 33.91
C SER A 34 -43.23 5.43 34.83
N GLY A 35 -42.77 5.66 36.07
CA GLY A 35 -42.52 4.62 37.06
C GLY A 35 -41.22 3.84 36.86
N LEU A 36 -40.32 4.31 36.00
CA LEU A 36 -39.02 3.70 35.72
C LEU A 36 -37.92 4.31 36.60
N VAL A 37 -37.07 3.47 37.18
CA VAL A 37 -35.86 3.88 37.90
C VAL A 37 -34.71 3.96 36.90
N VAL A 38 -34.27 5.19 36.62
CA VAL A 38 -33.27 5.47 35.58
C VAL A 38 -31.87 5.06 36.06
N ILE A 39 -31.20 4.17 35.30
CA ILE A 39 -29.79 3.77 35.53
C ILE A 39 -28.85 4.70 34.74
N SER A 40 -29.19 4.98 33.48
CA SER A 40 -28.40 5.86 32.64
C SER A 40 -29.25 6.52 31.56
N VAL A 41 -28.95 7.78 31.23
CA VAL A 41 -29.53 8.53 30.10
C VAL A 41 -28.36 9.15 29.35
N ARG A 42 -28.23 8.85 28.06
CA ARG A 42 -27.20 9.39 27.18
C ARG A 42 -27.84 10.15 26.03
N ASP A 43 -27.32 11.34 25.77
CA ASP A 43 -27.69 12.16 24.61
C ASP A 43 -27.15 11.51 23.34
N ILE A 44 -28.03 11.21 22.38
CA ILE A 44 -27.66 10.61 21.09
C ILE A 44 -27.18 11.71 20.12
N ASP A 45 -27.64 12.95 20.31
CA ASP A 45 -27.37 14.08 19.41
C ASP A 45 -26.04 14.79 19.71
N LYS A 46 -25.49 14.61 20.91
CA LYS A 46 -24.10 14.98 21.22
C LYS A 46 -23.13 13.86 20.86
N LYS A 47 -22.85 13.68 19.57
CA LYS A 47 -21.56 13.13 19.14
C LYS A 47 -20.48 14.08 19.64
N GLY A 48 -19.81 13.69 20.73
CA GLY A 48 -18.74 14.49 21.31
C GLY A 48 -17.65 14.76 20.27
N LEU A 49 -17.29 16.03 20.13
CA LEU A 49 -16.09 16.50 19.41
C LEU A 49 -14.76 15.90 19.96
N PHE A 50 -14.83 15.08 21.01
CA PHE A 50 -13.71 14.41 21.67
C PHE A 50 -13.73 12.87 21.56
N GLU A 51 -14.71 12.26 20.90
CA GLU A 51 -14.58 10.90 20.36
C GLU A 51 -14.20 11.01 18.88
N ILE A 52 -13.02 11.58 18.64
CA ILE A 52 -12.27 11.23 17.43
C ILE A 52 -11.82 9.80 17.70
N ASP A 53 -12.65 8.84 17.33
CA ASP A 53 -12.25 7.45 17.20
C ASP A 53 -11.07 7.48 16.21
N ILE A 54 -9.84 7.40 16.74
CA ILE A 54 -8.60 7.53 15.99
C ILE A 54 -8.40 6.23 15.19
N ASN A 55 -9.34 5.93 14.30
CA ASN A 55 -9.29 4.84 13.32
C ASN A 55 -8.25 5.10 12.21
N ILE A 56 -7.30 6.02 12.45
CA ILE A 56 -6.15 6.27 11.57
C ILE A 56 -5.15 5.10 11.67
N PHE A 57 -5.11 4.37 12.80
CA PHE A 57 -4.20 3.25 13.02
C PHE A 57 -4.78 1.86 12.74
N ASN A 58 -6.11 1.75 12.64
CA ASN A 58 -6.75 0.48 12.31
C ASN A 58 -6.79 0.34 10.78
N ARG A 59 -5.69 -0.11 10.17
CA ARG A 59 -5.67 -0.56 8.77
C ARG A 59 -5.25 -2.01 8.73
N VAL A 60 -5.95 -2.81 7.94
CA VAL A 60 -5.57 -4.19 7.69
C VAL A 60 -4.39 -4.18 6.71
N SER A 61 -3.27 -4.77 7.11
CA SER A 61 -2.08 -4.91 6.28
C SER A 61 -2.25 -6.04 5.26
N VAL A 62 -1.50 -5.96 4.15
CA VAL A 62 -1.46 -7.03 3.14
C VAL A 62 -1.00 -8.36 3.74
N LYS A 63 -0.13 -8.32 4.76
CA LYS A 63 0.34 -9.48 5.50
C LYS A 63 -0.81 -10.17 6.24
N GLU A 64 -1.64 -9.41 6.95
CA GLU A 64 -2.80 -9.96 7.66
C GLU A 64 -3.79 -10.61 6.70
N ILE A 65 -4.08 -9.98 5.55
CA ILE A 65 -4.96 -10.56 4.52
C ILE A 65 -4.38 -11.87 3.97
N SER A 66 -3.08 -11.92 3.74
CA SER A 66 -2.38 -13.13 3.30
C SER A 66 -2.50 -14.27 4.33
N ILE A 67 -2.25 -13.98 5.61
CA ILE A 67 -2.33 -14.98 6.70
C ILE A 67 -3.76 -15.49 6.85
N ILE A 68 -4.75 -14.59 6.87
CA ILE A 68 -6.15 -14.97 6.99
C ILE A 68 -6.61 -15.81 5.80
N SER A 69 -6.19 -15.44 4.58
CA SER A 69 -6.54 -16.21 3.38
C SER A 69 -5.95 -17.62 3.44
N ARG A 70 -4.71 -17.77 3.93
CA ARG A 70 -4.11 -19.08 4.19
C ARG A 70 -4.88 -19.88 5.24
N GLN A 71 -5.26 -19.25 6.36
CA GLN A 71 -6.06 -19.91 7.39
C GLN A 71 -7.42 -20.37 6.86
N ILE A 72 -8.09 -19.55 6.06
CA ILE A 72 -9.35 -19.92 5.40
C ILE A 72 -9.13 -21.11 4.47
N ALA A 73 -8.09 -21.07 3.63
CA ALA A 73 -7.76 -22.16 2.72
C ALA A 73 -7.54 -23.48 3.47
N THR A 74 -6.70 -23.48 4.51
CA THR A 74 -6.44 -24.66 5.36
C THR A 74 -7.70 -25.22 6.01
N LEU A 75 -8.58 -24.36 6.51
CA LEU A 75 -9.82 -24.79 7.16
C LEU A 75 -10.84 -25.35 6.14
N LEU A 76 -10.95 -24.73 4.97
CA LEU A 76 -11.84 -25.23 3.90
C LEU A 76 -11.30 -26.52 3.28
N ASP A 77 -9.99 -26.67 3.14
CA ASP A 77 -9.35 -27.93 2.72
C ASP A 77 -9.57 -29.05 3.74
N ALA A 78 -9.56 -28.73 5.04
CA ALA A 78 -10.00 -29.62 6.11
C ALA A 78 -11.53 -29.84 6.17
N HIS A 79 -12.27 -29.42 5.13
CA HIS A 79 -13.72 -29.58 4.99
C HIS A 79 -14.54 -28.91 6.12
N VAL A 80 -13.97 -27.89 6.78
CA VAL A 80 -14.71 -27.09 7.77
C VAL A 80 -15.73 -26.22 7.03
N PRO A 81 -17.01 -26.19 7.44
CA PRO A 81 -18.02 -25.35 6.79
C PRO A 81 -17.62 -23.87 6.79
N ALA A 82 -17.80 -23.18 5.66
CA ALA A 82 -17.37 -21.79 5.47
C ALA A 82 -17.85 -20.84 6.57
N LEU A 83 -19.12 -20.93 6.99
CA LEU A 83 -19.66 -20.14 8.09
C LEU A 83 -18.88 -20.36 9.41
N LYS A 84 -18.48 -21.60 9.70
CA LYS A 84 -17.67 -21.90 10.89
C LYS A 84 -16.25 -21.34 10.73
N THR A 85 -15.65 -21.50 9.56
CA THR A 85 -14.34 -20.94 9.23
C THR A 85 -14.29 -19.43 9.47
N PHE A 86 -15.22 -18.67 8.92
CA PHE A 86 -15.23 -17.20 9.07
C PHE A 86 -15.49 -16.74 10.51
N ARG A 87 -16.29 -17.48 11.29
CA ARG A 87 -16.48 -17.23 12.72
C ARG A 87 -15.22 -17.48 13.54
N LEU A 88 -14.45 -18.52 13.21
CA LEU A 88 -13.17 -18.80 13.86
C LEU A 88 -12.18 -17.66 13.59
N ILE A 89 -12.07 -17.20 12.34
CA ILE A 89 -11.24 -16.04 11.98
C ILE A 89 -11.68 -14.79 12.76
N ALA A 90 -12.98 -14.52 12.86
CA ALA A 90 -13.49 -13.37 13.62
C ALA A 90 -13.10 -13.44 15.11
N ALA A 91 -13.18 -14.63 15.71
CA ALA A 91 -12.90 -14.87 17.12
C ALA A 91 -11.41 -14.83 17.47
N GLU A 92 -10.54 -15.24 16.54
CA GLU A 92 -9.08 -15.33 16.75
C GLU A 92 -8.32 -14.09 16.24
N ALA A 93 -8.97 -13.19 15.51
CA ALA A 93 -8.32 -12.01 14.98
C ALA A 93 -7.86 -11.03 16.08
N GLU A 94 -6.58 -10.68 16.08
CA GLU A 94 -6.03 -9.64 16.96
C GLU A 94 -6.49 -8.23 16.57
N ASN A 95 -6.75 -8.00 15.28
CA ASN A 95 -7.13 -6.70 14.74
C ASN A 95 -8.65 -6.49 14.86
N PRO A 96 -9.13 -5.49 15.62
CA PRO A 96 -10.56 -5.27 15.85
C PRO A 96 -11.38 -5.04 14.58
N LEU A 97 -10.76 -4.49 13.53
CA LEU A 97 -11.45 -4.34 12.24
C LEU A 97 -11.68 -5.68 11.55
N ILE A 98 -10.72 -6.59 11.65
CA ILE A 98 -10.86 -7.94 11.07
C ILE A 98 -11.97 -8.67 11.81
N THR A 99 -11.97 -8.65 13.16
CA THR A 99 -13.07 -9.19 13.97
C THR A 99 -14.41 -8.65 13.49
N LYS A 100 -14.56 -7.32 13.44
CA LYS A 100 -15.82 -6.68 13.01
C LYS A 100 -16.24 -7.11 11.61
N LYS A 101 -15.32 -7.11 10.64
CA LYS A 101 -15.63 -7.45 9.24
C LYS A 101 -15.96 -8.93 9.08
N PHE A 102 -15.23 -9.84 9.71
CA PHE A 102 -15.55 -11.27 9.64
C PHE A 102 -16.80 -11.65 10.43
N THR A 103 -17.18 -10.90 11.47
CA THR A 103 -18.51 -11.02 12.09
C THR A 103 -19.62 -10.61 11.10
N GLU A 104 -19.51 -9.43 10.48
CA GLU A 104 -20.47 -8.95 9.46
C GLU A 104 -20.62 -9.97 8.31
N ILE A 105 -19.50 -10.51 7.81
CA ILE A 105 -19.47 -11.57 6.78
C ILE A 105 -20.17 -12.84 7.25
N SER A 106 -19.90 -13.28 8.47
CA SER A 106 -20.48 -14.51 9.02
C SER A 106 -22.00 -14.37 9.17
N ASP A 107 -22.47 -13.21 9.61
CA ASP A 107 -23.90 -12.92 9.74
C ASP A 107 -24.59 -12.89 8.37
N ASP A 108 -23.96 -12.25 7.37
CA ASP A 108 -24.46 -12.25 5.99
C ASP A 108 -24.60 -13.67 5.42
N ILE A 109 -23.58 -14.51 5.59
CA ILE A 109 -23.61 -15.91 5.12
C ILE A 109 -24.65 -16.72 5.87
N GLN A 110 -24.81 -16.50 7.18
CA GLN A 110 -25.86 -17.14 7.97
C GLN A 110 -27.26 -16.76 7.47
N ASN A 111 -27.43 -15.53 6.98
CA ASN A 111 -28.66 -15.03 6.37
C ASN A 111 -28.85 -15.46 4.91
N GLY A 112 -27.96 -16.29 4.36
CA GLY A 112 -28.07 -16.84 3.01
C GLY A 112 -27.47 -15.97 1.90
N VAL A 113 -26.71 -14.93 2.25
CA VAL A 113 -25.93 -14.17 1.26
C VAL A 113 -24.75 -15.03 0.79
N PRO A 114 -24.47 -15.12 -0.53
CA PRO A 114 -23.27 -15.76 -1.04
C PRO A 114 -21.99 -15.15 -0.44
N ILE A 115 -20.93 -15.94 -0.29
CA ILE A 115 -19.63 -15.51 0.25
C ILE A 115 -19.08 -14.34 -0.57
N SER A 116 -19.15 -14.41 -1.90
CA SER A 116 -18.74 -13.30 -2.78
C SER A 116 -19.53 -12.02 -2.52
N GLY A 117 -20.84 -12.14 -2.28
CA GLY A 117 -21.72 -11.02 -1.96
C GLY A 117 -21.37 -10.37 -0.61
N ALA A 118 -21.03 -11.18 0.40
CA ALA A 118 -20.54 -10.68 1.69
C ALA A 118 -19.18 -9.96 1.54
N PHE A 119 -18.24 -10.53 0.77
CA PHE A 119 -16.92 -9.91 0.56
C PHE A 119 -16.98 -8.61 -0.24
N LEU A 120 -17.91 -8.49 -1.20
CA LEU A 120 -18.10 -7.28 -1.99
C LEU A 120 -18.46 -6.05 -1.15
N LYS A 121 -19.09 -6.24 0.02
CA LYS A 121 -19.39 -5.17 0.99
C LYS A 121 -18.15 -4.63 1.72
N HIS A 122 -16.98 -5.26 1.52
CA HIS A 122 -15.74 -4.93 2.22
C HIS A 122 -14.55 -4.69 1.26
N PRO A 123 -14.64 -3.69 0.36
CA PRO A 123 -13.59 -3.39 -0.62
C PRO A 123 -12.27 -2.92 0.00
N SER A 124 -12.28 -2.57 1.29
CA SER A 124 -11.06 -2.25 2.04
C SER A 124 -10.22 -3.47 2.41
N LEU A 125 -10.82 -4.67 2.42
CA LEU A 125 -10.14 -5.94 2.72
C LEU A 125 -9.97 -6.79 1.47
N PHE A 126 -11.01 -6.86 0.62
CA PHE A 126 -11.02 -7.72 -0.55
C PHE A 126 -10.99 -6.89 -1.83
N SER A 127 -9.99 -7.14 -2.67
CA SER A 127 -9.88 -6.52 -3.99
C SER A 127 -10.91 -7.11 -4.96
N ASP A 128 -11.17 -6.41 -6.07
CA ASP A 128 -11.98 -6.94 -7.18
C ASP A 128 -11.49 -8.32 -7.65
N PHE A 129 -10.17 -8.54 -7.69
CA PHE A 129 -9.59 -9.85 -7.99
C PHE A 129 -10.02 -10.92 -6.98
N TYR A 130 -9.88 -10.63 -5.69
CA TYR A 130 -10.23 -11.57 -4.62
C TYR A 130 -11.70 -11.96 -4.69
N VAL A 131 -12.60 -10.98 -4.82
CA VAL A 131 -14.04 -11.23 -4.89
C VAL A 131 -14.40 -12.05 -6.13
N ASN A 132 -13.84 -11.73 -7.30
CA ASN A 132 -14.16 -12.48 -8.52
C ASN A 132 -13.60 -13.91 -8.53
N MET A 133 -12.47 -14.16 -7.86
CA MET A 133 -12.00 -15.53 -7.61
C MET A 133 -13.03 -16.31 -6.79
N VAL A 134 -13.52 -15.72 -5.69
CA VAL A 134 -14.55 -16.35 -4.86
C VAL A 134 -15.84 -16.60 -5.66
N ILE A 135 -16.27 -15.66 -6.51
CA ILE A 135 -17.42 -15.87 -7.41
C ILE A 135 -17.22 -17.13 -8.27
N GLY A 136 -16.08 -17.24 -8.95
CA GLY A 136 -15.77 -18.42 -9.78
C GLY A 136 -15.72 -19.72 -8.97
N GLY A 137 -15.18 -19.67 -7.75
CA GLY A 137 -15.18 -20.79 -6.81
C GLY A 137 -16.58 -21.20 -6.35
N GLU A 138 -17.46 -20.24 -6.07
CA GLU A 138 -18.86 -20.49 -5.70
C GLU A 138 -19.65 -21.09 -6.88
N GLU A 139 -19.52 -20.52 -8.08
CA GLU A 139 -20.20 -20.99 -9.29
C GLU A 139 -19.75 -22.39 -9.72
N SER A 140 -18.46 -22.71 -9.55
CA SER A 140 -17.90 -24.01 -9.89
C SER A 140 -17.95 -25.05 -8.77
N GLY A 141 -18.33 -24.64 -7.55
CA GLY A 141 -18.31 -25.49 -6.36
C GLY A 141 -16.91 -25.84 -5.84
N LYS A 142 -15.87 -25.13 -6.29
CA LYS A 142 -14.44 -25.38 -5.98
C LYS A 142 -13.87 -24.32 -5.04
N LEU A 143 -14.58 -24.07 -3.94
CA LEU A 143 -14.21 -23.03 -2.98
C LEU A 143 -12.86 -23.32 -2.31
N SER A 144 -12.60 -24.57 -1.92
CA SER A 144 -11.34 -24.95 -1.26
C SER A 144 -10.14 -24.68 -2.16
N GLU A 145 -10.20 -25.11 -3.43
CA GLU A 145 -9.15 -24.87 -4.42
C GLU A 145 -8.97 -23.39 -4.75
N THR A 146 -10.08 -22.65 -4.79
CA THR A 146 -10.08 -21.20 -5.03
C THR A 146 -9.38 -20.44 -3.91
N PHE A 147 -9.68 -20.77 -2.64
CA PHE A 147 -9.04 -20.13 -1.49
C PHE A 147 -7.57 -20.53 -1.37
N GLU A 148 -7.21 -21.76 -1.74
CA GLU A 148 -5.80 -22.19 -1.83
C GLU A 148 -5.04 -21.36 -2.87
N ALA A 149 -5.59 -21.22 -4.08
CA ALA A 149 -5.00 -20.40 -5.13
C ALA A 149 -4.90 -18.91 -4.74
N LEU A 150 -5.88 -18.39 -4.00
CA LEU A 150 -5.85 -17.03 -3.44
C LEU A 150 -4.77 -16.86 -2.37
N ALA A 151 -4.64 -17.82 -1.45
CA ALA A 151 -3.62 -17.79 -0.41
C ALA A 151 -2.22 -17.81 -1.01
N ASP A 152 -1.97 -18.76 -1.92
CA ASP A 152 -0.74 -18.88 -2.70
C ASP A 152 -0.38 -17.58 -3.43
N TYR A 153 -1.35 -16.97 -4.11
CA TYR A 153 -1.17 -15.70 -4.80
C TYR A 153 -0.79 -14.57 -3.84
N LEU A 154 -1.53 -14.42 -2.74
CA LEU A 154 -1.31 -13.35 -1.77
C LEU A 154 0.04 -13.49 -1.06
N GLU A 155 0.45 -14.72 -0.74
CA GLU A 155 1.75 -15.02 -0.15
C GLU A 155 2.87 -14.63 -1.12
N ARG A 156 2.83 -15.10 -2.37
CA ARG A 156 3.82 -14.70 -3.39
C ARG A 156 3.86 -13.19 -3.58
N SER A 157 2.71 -12.54 -3.67
CA SER A 157 2.63 -11.08 -3.83
C SER A 157 3.22 -10.34 -2.61
N TYR A 158 2.96 -10.84 -1.40
CA TYR A 158 3.52 -10.29 -0.17
C TYR A 158 5.03 -10.50 -0.11
N GLU A 159 5.53 -11.68 -0.43
CA GLU A 159 6.96 -11.99 -0.45
C GLU A 159 7.72 -11.11 -1.43
N LEU A 160 7.21 -10.93 -2.65
CA LEU A 160 7.80 -10.04 -3.65
C LEU A 160 7.89 -8.60 -3.14
N MET A 161 6.80 -8.09 -2.54
CA MET A 161 6.76 -6.74 -1.99
C MET A 161 7.68 -6.59 -0.77
N SER A 162 7.70 -7.59 0.11
CA SER A 162 8.53 -7.63 1.30
C SER A 162 10.01 -7.65 0.92
N LYS A 163 10.39 -8.46 -0.06
CA LYS A 163 11.75 -8.53 -0.60
C LYS A 163 12.17 -7.19 -1.23
N ALA A 164 11.29 -6.57 -2.02
CA ALA A 164 11.55 -5.25 -2.59
C ALA A 164 11.73 -4.17 -1.51
N ARG A 165 10.93 -4.18 -0.45
CA ARG A 165 11.08 -3.25 0.69
C ARG A 165 12.31 -3.54 1.52
N GLY A 166 12.59 -4.80 1.81
CA GLY A 166 13.74 -5.25 2.59
C GLY A 166 15.07 -4.86 1.94
N ALA A 167 15.15 -4.98 0.61
CA ALA A 167 16.27 -4.52 -0.19
C ALA A 167 16.60 -3.01 -0.01
N LEU A 168 15.60 -2.18 0.29
CA LEU A 168 15.77 -0.73 0.43
C LEU A 168 16.21 -0.30 1.83
N ILE A 169 16.23 -1.21 2.82
CA ILE A 169 16.59 -0.88 4.20
C ILE A 169 18.03 -0.37 4.28
N TYR A 170 18.98 -1.08 3.68
CA TYR A 170 20.39 -0.69 3.73
C TYR A 170 20.67 0.67 3.09
N PRO A 171 20.25 0.94 1.82
CA PRO A 171 20.39 2.27 1.23
C PRO A 171 19.75 3.38 2.06
N SER A 172 18.55 3.14 2.60
CA SER A 172 17.85 4.12 3.42
C SER A 172 18.61 4.45 4.69
N PHE A 173 19.20 3.46 5.36
CA PHE A 173 20.02 3.66 6.56
C PHE A 173 21.29 4.48 6.27
N VAL A 174 21.99 4.18 5.19
CA VAL A 174 23.21 4.91 4.79
C VAL A 174 22.89 6.36 4.44
N ILE A 175 21.86 6.59 3.60
CA ILE A 175 21.41 7.93 3.22
C ILE A 175 20.96 8.72 4.45
N PHE A 176 20.18 8.09 5.35
CA PHE A 176 19.75 8.72 6.60
C PHE A 176 20.94 9.14 7.45
N THR A 177 21.91 8.25 7.68
CA THR A 177 23.11 8.53 8.45
C THR A 177 23.91 9.67 7.84
N PHE A 178 24.07 9.66 6.51
CA PHE A 178 24.75 10.73 5.78
C PHE A 178 24.05 12.08 5.95
N ILE A 179 22.73 12.13 5.80
CA ILE A 179 21.95 13.36 5.99
C ILE A 179 22.12 13.87 7.42
N VAL A 180 22.03 13.00 8.43
CA VAL A 180 22.23 13.38 9.83
C VAL A 180 23.62 13.97 10.07
N VAL A 181 24.67 13.31 9.59
CA VAL A 181 26.06 13.81 9.71
C VAL A 181 26.22 15.14 8.98
N MET A 182 25.65 15.27 7.78
CA MET A 182 25.76 16.47 6.98
C MET A 182 25.02 17.66 7.60
N VAL A 183 23.82 17.43 8.13
CA VAL A 183 23.07 18.44 8.88
C VAL A 183 23.86 18.88 10.11
N LEU A 184 24.40 17.94 10.90
CA LEU A 184 25.21 18.25 12.08
C LEU A 184 26.44 19.09 11.71
N MET A 185 27.16 18.71 10.65
CA MET A 185 28.29 19.48 10.14
C MET A 185 27.88 20.90 9.77
N LEU A 186 26.82 21.06 8.98
CA LEU A 186 26.35 22.36 8.51
C LEU A 186 25.75 23.21 9.64
N THR A 187 25.14 22.65 10.68
CA THR A 187 24.49 23.46 11.74
C THR A 187 25.37 23.76 12.92
N LEU A 188 26.34 22.89 13.26
CA LEU A 188 27.17 23.06 14.45
C LEU A 188 28.63 23.36 14.13
N VAL A 189 29.20 22.68 13.12
CA VAL A 189 30.64 22.71 12.86
C VAL A 189 30.99 23.87 11.93
N ILE A 190 30.30 23.99 10.80
CA ILE A 190 30.54 25.05 9.81
C ILE A 190 30.37 26.47 10.38
N PRO A 191 29.34 26.81 11.17
CA PRO A 191 29.20 28.17 11.71
C PRO A 191 30.38 28.56 12.60
N LYS A 192 30.78 27.66 13.51
CA LYS A 192 31.92 27.89 14.42
C LYS A 192 33.23 28.12 13.66
N LEU A 193 33.43 27.38 12.57
CA LEU A 193 34.62 27.52 11.74
C LEU A 193 34.56 28.78 10.86
N SER A 194 33.38 29.15 10.37
CA SER A 194 33.16 30.39 9.64
C SER A 194 33.54 31.60 10.49
N ASP A 195 33.20 31.61 11.78
CA ASP A 195 33.57 32.69 12.69
C ASP A 195 35.10 32.83 12.81
N VAL A 196 35.83 31.71 12.90
CA VAL A 196 37.31 31.71 12.95
C VAL A 196 37.92 32.20 11.64
N ILE A 197 37.39 31.74 10.50
CA ILE A 197 37.91 32.10 9.17
C ILE A 197 37.68 33.59 8.87
N THR A 198 36.51 34.12 9.21
CA THR A 198 36.17 35.53 8.97
C THR A 198 36.95 36.49 9.88
N GLN A 199 37.28 36.08 11.10
CA GLN A 199 38.17 36.84 11.98
C GLN A 199 39.62 36.89 11.49
N GLY A 200 40.06 35.91 10.70
CA GLY A 200 41.40 35.85 10.10
C GLY A 200 41.64 36.87 8.97
N GLY A 201 40.61 37.59 8.51
CA GLY A 201 40.74 38.70 7.55
C GLY A 201 41.14 38.33 6.11
N GLN A 202 41.22 37.03 5.77
CA GLN A 202 41.49 36.56 4.41
C GLN A 202 40.19 36.37 3.60
N GLU A 203 40.29 36.54 2.28
CA GLU A 203 39.19 36.22 1.37
C GLU A 203 38.91 34.72 1.35
N VAL A 204 37.64 34.36 1.57
CA VAL A 204 37.21 32.97 1.65
C VAL A 204 37.01 32.40 0.24
N PRO A 205 37.54 31.21 -0.09
CA PRO A 205 37.31 30.58 -1.39
C PRO A 205 35.82 30.39 -1.72
N PHE A 206 35.49 30.36 -3.02
CA PHE A 206 34.11 30.24 -3.49
C PHE A 206 33.39 29.00 -2.91
N TYR A 207 34.06 27.85 -2.90
CA TYR A 207 33.50 26.59 -2.38
C TYR A 207 33.15 26.70 -0.89
N THR A 208 33.99 27.38 -0.09
CA THR A 208 33.71 27.66 1.32
C THR A 208 32.53 28.60 1.50
N THR A 209 32.43 29.64 0.66
CA THR A 209 31.30 30.58 0.68
C THR A 209 29.96 29.89 0.42
N VAL A 210 29.91 28.93 -0.52
CA VAL A 210 28.70 28.15 -0.80
C VAL A 210 28.28 27.32 0.41
N VAL A 211 29.23 26.65 1.07
CA VAL A 211 28.95 25.81 2.26
C VAL A 211 28.49 26.67 3.45
N ILE A 212 29.11 27.82 3.68
CA ILE A 212 28.69 28.78 4.73
C ILE A 212 27.28 29.31 4.46
N LYS A 213 26.94 29.66 3.21
CA LYS A 213 25.58 30.10 2.86
C LYS A 213 24.56 28.99 3.07
N ALA A 214 24.87 27.76 2.67
CA ALA A 214 23.99 26.60 2.89
C ALA A 214 23.78 26.34 4.40
N SER A 215 24.85 26.42 5.18
CA SER A 215 24.83 26.37 6.65
C SER A 215 23.94 27.46 7.24
N PHE A 216 24.08 28.72 6.82
CA PHE A 216 23.27 29.83 7.29
C PHE A 216 21.77 29.62 7.00
N ILE A 217 21.42 29.11 5.82
CA ILE A 217 20.02 28.77 5.48
C ILE A 217 19.50 27.66 6.39
N LEU A 218 20.28 26.60 6.61
CA LEU A 218 19.88 25.48 7.45
C LEU A 218 19.74 25.88 8.93
N VAL A 219 20.64 26.71 9.47
CA VAL A 219 20.59 27.14 10.87
C VAL A 219 19.41 28.09 11.11
N ASN A 220 19.25 29.10 10.27
CA ASN A 220 18.25 30.15 10.50
C ASN A 220 16.86 29.78 9.97
N TYR A 221 16.79 28.99 8.90
CA TYR A 221 15.54 28.64 8.22
C TYR A 221 15.30 27.12 8.15
N GLY A 222 16.05 26.30 8.89
CA GLY A 222 15.93 24.83 8.83
C GLY A 222 14.52 24.29 9.04
N VAL A 223 13.76 24.88 9.96
CA VAL A 223 12.35 24.53 10.19
C VAL A 223 11.48 24.88 8.97
N PHE A 224 11.71 26.03 8.33
CA PHE A 224 11.00 26.43 7.12
C PHE A 224 11.39 25.54 5.93
N VAL A 225 12.66 25.20 5.78
CA VAL A 225 13.13 24.26 4.75
C VAL A 225 12.47 22.90 4.92
N LEU A 226 12.46 22.36 6.14
CA LEU A 226 11.80 21.09 6.43
C LEU A 226 10.28 21.16 6.15
N MET A 227 9.63 22.25 6.54
CA MET A 227 8.20 22.47 6.30
C MET A 227 7.88 22.55 4.80
N VAL A 228 8.68 23.27 4.01
CA VAL A 228 8.55 23.35 2.54
C VAL A 228 8.79 21.98 1.90
N LEU A 229 9.77 21.21 2.39
CA LEU A 229 10.10 19.89 1.87
C LEU A 229 8.96 18.90 2.16
N VAL A 230 8.43 18.88 3.39
CA VAL A 230 7.28 18.04 3.78
C VAL A 230 6.02 18.46 3.02
N ALA A 231 5.73 19.76 2.91
CA ALA A 231 4.61 20.27 2.14
C ALA A 231 4.76 19.91 0.64
N GLY A 232 5.95 20.06 0.07
CA GLY A 232 6.26 19.69 -1.31
C GLY A 232 6.04 18.20 -1.56
N ILE A 233 6.57 17.33 -0.71
CA ILE A 233 6.33 15.87 -0.78
C ILE A 233 4.85 15.56 -0.65
N PHE A 234 4.13 16.19 0.28
CA PHE A 234 2.70 15.97 0.49
C PHE A 234 1.87 16.41 -0.72
N PHE A 235 2.16 17.59 -1.28
CA PHE A 235 1.48 18.11 -2.49
C PHE A 235 1.77 17.22 -3.70
N VAL A 236 3.04 16.84 -3.91
CA VAL A 236 3.41 15.91 -4.98
C VAL A 236 2.67 14.59 -4.76
N TRP A 237 2.73 13.97 -3.57
CA TRP A 237 2.04 12.72 -3.28
C TRP A 237 0.51 12.81 -3.48
N ARG A 238 -0.11 13.93 -3.11
CA ARG A 238 -1.55 14.14 -3.25
C ARG A 238 -1.98 14.42 -4.69
N TYR A 239 -1.17 15.15 -5.45
CA TYR A 239 -1.41 15.47 -6.87
C TYR A 239 -1.11 14.28 -7.78
N THR A 240 -0.17 13.45 -7.37
CA THR A 240 0.27 12.28 -8.12
C THR A 240 -0.53 11.01 -7.84
N ARG A 241 -1.35 10.98 -6.78
CA ARG A 241 -2.40 9.98 -6.59
C ARG A 241 -3.47 10.14 -7.69
N GLY A 242 -3.38 9.28 -8.71
CA GLY A 242 -4.42 9.12 -9.74
C GLY A 242 -4.13 9.79 -11.09
N THR A 243 -2.93 10.31 -11.34
CA THR A 243 -2.60 10.93 -12.64
C THR A 243 -1.67 10.06 -13.49
N ALA A 244 -1.98 9.93 -14.79
CA ALA A 244 -1.18 9.20 -15.79
C ALA A 244 0.28 9.67 -15.90
N PHE A 245 0.58 10.87 -15.39
CA PHE A 245 1.91 11.46 -15.34
C PHE A 245 2.91 10.63 -14.53
N LEU A 246 2.51 10.09 -13.37
CA LEU A 246 3.39 9.19 -12.60
C LEU A 246 3.59 7.83 -13.26
N ALA A 247 2.57 7.32 -13.95
CA ALA A 247 2.69 6.06 -14.68
C ALA A 247 3.78 6.17 -15.75
N HIS A 248 3.84 7.31 -16.45
CA HIS A 248 4.89 7.62 -17.42
C HIS A 248 6.25 7.87 -16.76
N LEU A 249 6.29 8.65 -15.67
CA LEU A 249 7.55 8.99 -14.99
C LEU A 249 8.24 7.76 -14.38
N LYS A 250 7.46 6.84 -13.80
CA LYS A 250 7.97 5.58 -13.23
C LYS A 250 8.62 4.68 -14.29
N LEU A 251 8.13 4.71 -15.53
CA LEU A 251 8.66 3.90 -16.63
C LEU A 251 9.85 4.55 -17.36
N TRP A 252 10.05 5.86 -17.20
CA TRP A 252 11.10 6.61 -17.92
C TRP A 252 12.49 6.54 -17.28
N LEU A 253 12.59 6.29 -15.97
CA LEU A 253 13.88 6.02 -15.34
C LEU A 253 14.41 4.66 -15.80
N PRO A 254 15.56 4.56 -16.51
CA PRO A 254 15.95 3.34 -17.23
C PRO A 254 16.05 2.09 -16.34
N VAL A 255 16.51 2.26 -15.09
CA VAL A 255 16.72 1.14 -14.15
C VAL A 255 15.43 0.81 -13.39
N VAL A 256 14.75 1.84 -12.89
CA VAL A 256 13.52 1.71 -12.09
C VAL A 256 12.31 1.34 -12.96
N GLY A 257 12.26 1.85 -14.19
CA GLY A 257 11.24 1.56 -15.18
C GLY A 257 11.26 0.11 -15.64
N ASN A 258 12.44 -0.49 -15.78
CA ASN A 258 12.54 -1.93 -16.05
C ASN A 258 11.96 -2.76 -14.90
N LEU A 259 12.25 -2.41 -13.64
CA LEU A 259 11.65 -3.07 -12.48
C LEU A 259 10.12 -2.98 -12.50
N TYR A 260 9.56 -1.79 -12.72
CA TYR A 260 8.11 -1.62 -12.79
C TYR A 260 7.49 -2.40 -13.96
N ARG A 261 8.13 -2.40 -15.13
CA ARG A 261 7.70 -3.20 -16.28
C ARG A 261 7.60 -4.69 -15.91
N MET A 262 8.65 -5.26 -15.32
CA MET A 262 8.64 -6.66 -14.88
C MET A 262 7.59 -6.93 -13.80
N LEU A 263 7.36 -5.98 -12.88
CA LEU A 263 6.32 -6.09 -11.85
C LEU A 263 4.91 -6.13 -12.47
N TYR A 264 4.61 -5.27 -13.44
CA TYR A 264 3.30 -5.25 -14.09
C TYR A 264 3.09 -6.51 -14.94
N LEU A 265 4.08 -6.93 -15.71
CA LEU A 265 4.01 -8.17 -16.50
C LEU A 265 3.79 -9.40 -15.61
N SER A 266 4.54 -9.51 -14.50
CA SER A 266 4.37 -10.56 -13.50
C SER A 266 2.96 -10.57 -12.91
N ARG A 267 2.42 -9.41 -12.51
CA ARG A 267 1.04 -9.31 -12.00
C ARG A 267 0.00 -9.70 -13.03
N ILE A 268 0.17 -9.27 -14.28
CA ILE A 268 -0.78 -9.58 -15.37
C ILE A 268 -0.80 -11.09 -15.61
N THR A 269 0.36 -11.72 -15.76
CA THR A 269 0.45 -13.14 -16.05
C THR A 269 0.01 -14.00 -14.88
N ASP A 270 0.36 -13.63 -13.64
CA ASP A 270 -0.07 -14.37 -12.44
C ASP A 270 -1.58 -14.25 -12.21
N ASN A 271 -2.15 -13.03 -12.30
CA ASN A 271 -3.59 -12.81 -12.15
C ASN A 271 -4.37 -13.62 -13.18
N MET A 272 -3.98 -13.53 -14.46
CA MET A 272 -4.67 -14.26 -15.53
C MET A 272 -4.49 -15.78 -15.39
N HIS A 273 -3.30 -16.26 -15.03
CA HIS A 273 -3.06 -17.68 -14.75
C HIS A 273 -4.00 -18.19 -13.65
N VAL A 274 -4.00 -17.53 -12.49
CA VAL A 274 -4.79 -17.94 -11.33
C VAL A 274 -6.29 -17.98 -11.67
N MET A 275 -6.80 -16.97 -12.37
CA MET A 275 -8.22 -16.94 -12.77
C MET A 275 -8.56 -18.02 -13.79
N LEU A 276 -7.75 -18.19 -14.85
CA LEU A 276 -8.00 -19.19 -15.89
C LEU A 276 -7.92 -20.62 -15.35
N SER A 277 -6.94 -20.91 -14.48
CA SER A 277 -6.81 -22.21 -13.83
C SER A 277 -7.96 -22.53 -12.86
N ASN A 278 -8.67 -21.51 -12.38
CA ASN A 278 -9.87 -21.65 -11.56
C ASN A 278 -11.18 -21.50 -12.38
N GLY A 279 -11.11 -21.67 -13.71
CA GLY A 279 -12.29 -21.78 -14.57
C GLY A 279 -12.94 -20.44 -14.93
N ILE A 280 -12.35 -19.31 -14.56
CA ILE A 280 -12.85 -17.99 -14.98
C ILE A 280 -12.55 -17.78 -16.45
N SER A 281 -13.53 -17.32 -17.22
CA SER A 281 -13.38 -17.09 -18.66
C SER A 281 -12.27 -16.08 -19.00
N MET A 282 -11.62 -16.25 -20.15
CA MET A 282 -10.52 -15.38 -20.60
C MET A 282 -10.92 -13.90 -20.63
N VAL A 283 -12.08 -13.58 -21.20
CA VAL A 283 -12.58 -12.19 -21.28
C VAL A 283 -12.71 -11.59 -19.88
N ARG A 284 -13.30 -12.33 -18.94
CA ARG A 284 -13.49 -11.87 -17.56
C ARG A 284 -12.15 -11.71 -16.83
N SER A 285 -11.23 -12.64 -17.05
CA SER A 285 -9.86 -12.57 -16.52
C SER A 285 -9.12 -11.31 -16.99
N ILE A 286 -9.25 -10.94 -18.26
CA ILE A 286 -8.65 -9.70 -18.80
C ILE A 286 -9.32 -8.47 -18.16
N GLU A 287 -10.66 -8.44 -18.05
CA GLU A 287 -11.38 -7.32 -17.41
C GLU A 287 -10.94 -7.07 -15.97
N ILE A 288 -10.86 -8.13 -15.17
CA ILE A 288 -10.44 -8.04 -13.77
C ILE A 288 -8.97 -7.63 -13.68
N THR A 289 -8.11 -8.22 -14.53
CA THR A 289 -6.69 -7.86 -14.56
C THR A 289 -6.50 -6.40 -14.94
N ALA A 290 -7.29 -5.85 -15.87
CA ALA A 290 -7.25 -4.42 -16.24
C ALA A 290 -7.59 -3.49 -15.06
N LYS A 291 -8.50 -3.89 -14.17
CA LYS A 291 -8.87 -3.10 -12.99
C LYS A 291 -7.83 -3.15 -11.87
N VAL A 292 -7.09 -4.26 -11.79
CA VAL A 292 -6.19 -4.57 -10.67
C VAL A 292 -4.73 -4.26 -11.01
N VAL A 293 -4.39 -4.18 -12.31
CA VAL A 293 -3.09 -3.69 -12.75
C VAL A 293 -2.97 -2.21 -12.39
N ASP A 294 -2.16 -1.93 -11.36
CA ASP A 294 -1.92 -0.60 -10.77
C ASP A 294 -1.08 0.31 -11.70
N ASN A 295 -1.49 0.43 -12.97
CA ASN A 295 -0.86 1.25 -13.99
C ASN A 295 -1.82 1.57 -15.15
N GLN A 296 -2.00 2.86 -15.44
CA GLN A 296 -2.91 3.32 -16.49
C GLN A 296 -2.56 2.78 -17.89
N ILE A 297 -1.29 2.67 -18.25
CA ILE A 297 -0.87 2.22 -19.59
C ILE A 297 -1.28 0.76 -19.79
N TYR A 298 -0.97 -0.11 -18.83
CA TYR A 298 -1.37 -1.51 -18.90
C TYR A 298 -2.88 -1.68 -18.78
N GLN A 299 -3.56 -0.87 -17.97
CA GLN A 299 -5.02 -0.85 -17.89
C GLN A 299 -5.66 -0.51 -19.24
N ASP A 300 -5.14 0.48 -19.96
CA ASP A 300 -5.64 0.87 -21.28
C ASP A 300 -5.39 -0.22 -22.33
N ILE A 301 -4.20 -0.85 -22.31
CA ILE A 301 -3.87 -1.99 -23.18
C ILE A 301 -4.86 -3.13 -22.95
N LEU A 302 -5.04 -3.55 -21.70
CA LEU A 302 -5.93 -4.66 -21.36
C LEU A 302 -7.40 -4.32 -21.63
N SER A 303 -7.84 -3.08 -21.38
CA SER A 303 -9.21 -2.66 -21.67
C SER A 303 -9.54 -2.70 -23.16
N LYS A 304 -8.57 -2.34 -24.02
CA LYS A 304 -8.71 -2.51 -25.48
C LYS A 304 -8.70 -3.99 -25.88
N ALA A 305 -7.85 -4.79 -25.22
CA ALA A 305 -7.82 -6.24 -25.44
C ALA A 305 -9.17 -6.89 -25.09
N VAL A 306 -9.84 -6.49 -24.01
CA VAL A 306 -11.19 -6.97 -23.67
C VAL A 306 -12.16 -6.79 -24.83
N ILE A 307 -12.22 -5.58 -25.41
CA ILE A 307 -13.16 -5.25 -26.49
C ILE A 307 -12.87 -6.11 -27.73
N ALA A 308 -11.60 -6.25 -28.10
CA ALA A 308 -11.20 -7.01 -29.28
C ALA A 308 -11.38 -8.52 -29.11
N VAL A 309 -11.05 -9.08 -27.93
CA VAL A 309 -11.25 -10.51 -27.62
C VAL A 309 -12.74 -10.84 -27.54
N LYS A 310 -13.59 -9.96 -27.00
CA LYS A 310 -15.05 -10.09 -27.09
C LYS A 310 -15.55 -10.13 -28.54
N GLY A 311 -14.87 -9.43 -29.44
CA GLY A 311 -15.12 -9.46 -30.88
C GLY A 311 -14.53 -10.67 -31.62
N GLY A 312 -13.87 -11.60 -30.93
CA GLY A 312 -13.29 -12.82 -31.49
C GLY A 312 -11.83 -12.70 -31.95
N ALA A 313 -11.16 -11.57 -31.70
CA ALA A 313 -9.73 -11.46 -31.99
C ALA A 313 -8.90 -12.27 -30.97
N PRO A 314 -7.79 -12.92 -31.40
CA PRO A 314 -6.90 -13.59 -30.46
C PRO A 314 -6.18 -12.58 -29.57
N LEU A 315 -6.04 -12.89 -28.27
CA LEU A 315 -5.37 -12.07 -27.26
C LEU A 315 -3.95 -11.71 -27.71
N SER A 316 -3.19 -12.65 -28.26
CA SER A 316 -1.85 -12.39 -28.78
C SER A 316 -1.80 -11.28 -29.83
N ALA A 317 -2.79 -11.20 -30.71
CA ALA A 317 -2.88 -10.10 -31.68
C ALA A 317 -3.23 -8.77 -31.02
N THR A 318 -4.07 -8.77 -29.99
CA THR A 318 -4.44 -7.54 -29.26
C THR A 318 -3.30 -6.94 -28.44
N LEU A 319 -2.34 -7.76 -28.03
CA LEU A 319 -1.14 -7.33 -27.30
C LEU A 319 -0.02 -6.85 -28.24
N MET A 320 -0.13 -7.12 -29.54
CA MET A 320 0.88 -6.77 -30.54
C MET A 320 0.94 -5.25 -30.78
N GLY A 321 2.14 -4.73 -30.99
CA GLY A 321 2.37 -3.31 -31.28
C GLY A 321 2.48 -2.40 -30.04
N HIS A 322 2.34 -2.96 -28.84
CA HIS A 322 2.57 -2.25 -27.58
C HIS A 322 4.03 -2.40 -27.10
N PRO A 323 4.83 -1.32 -27.03
CA PRO A 323 6.25 -1.40 -26.63
C PRO A 323 6.46 -1.83 -25.17
N GLU A 324 5.42 -1.78 -24.35
CA GLU A 324 5.40 -2.24 -22.96
C GLU A 324 5.29 -3.75 -22.82
N ILE A 325 4.79 -4.44 -23.86
CA ILE A 325 4.59 -5.89 -23.89
C ILE A 325 5.74 -6.54 -24.69
N PRO A 326 6.60 -7.36 -24.05
CA PRO A 326 7.69 -8.02 -24.75
C PRO A 326 7.20 -9.04 -25.78
N ASN A 327 7.92 -9.16 -26.90
CA ASN A 327 7.61 -10.14 -27.95
C ASN A 327 7.54 -11.58 -27.43
N VAL A 328 8.37 -11.94 -26.45
CA VAL A 328 8.35 -13.26 -25.82
C VAL A 328 6.99 -13.56 -25.19
N MET A 329 6.37 -12.58 -24.51
CA MET A 329 5.03 -12.75 -23.95
C MET A 329 4.00 -12.99 -25.05
N ILE A 330 4.03 -12.18 -26.10
CA ILE A 330 3.09 -12.27 -27.23
C ILE A 330 3.18 -13.65 -27.90
N GLN A 331 4.40 -14.13 -28.15
CA GLN A 331 4.64 -15.43 -28.77
C GLN A 331 4.18 -16.58 -27.88
N MET A 332 4.49 -16.53 -26.58
CA MET A 332 4.04 -17.56 -25.64
C MET A 332 2.52 -17.57 -25.53
N VAL A 333 1.88 -16.41 -25.37
CA VAL A 333 0.40 -16.30 -25.37
C VAL A 333 -0.17 -16.91 -26.65
N LYS A 334 0.38 -16.58 -27.81
CA LYS A 334 -0.06 -17.16 -29.10
C LYS A 334 0.03 -18.69 -29.09
N VAL A 335 1.14 -19.27 -28.63
CA VAL A 335 1.29 -20.73 -28.51
C VAL A 335 0.26 -21.31 -27.53
N GLY A 336 -0.01 -20.63 -26.42
CA GLY A 336 -1.03 -21.04 -25.46
C GLY A 336 -2.45 -20.98 -26.02
N GLU A 337 -2.75 -20.00 -26.88
CA GLU A 337 -4.03 -19.91 -27.58
C GLU A 337 -4.19 -21.01 -28.63
N GLU A 338 -3.16 -21.26 -29.44
CA GLU A 338 -3.17 -22.27 -30.49
C GLU A 338 -3.24 -23.71 -29.93
N THR A 339 -2.66 -23.94 -28.76
CA THR A 339 -2.66 -25.26 -28.09
C THR A 339 -3.80 -25.44 -27.10
N GLY A 340 -4.57 -24.38 -26.79
CA GLY A 340 -5.60 -24.40 -25.75
C GLY A 340 -5.06 -24.40 -24.31
N GLU A 341 -3.74 -24.34 -24.13
CA GLU A 341 -3.03 -24.43 -22.85
C GLU A 341 -2.60 -23.06 -22.29
N LEU A 342 -3.39 -22.01 -22.56
CA LEU A 342 -3.04 -20.64 -22.19
C LEU A 342 -2.79 -20.47 -20.68
N GLY A 343 -3.58 -21.12 -19.82
CA GLY A 343 -3.39 -21.07 -18.37
C GLY A 343 -2.01 -21.57 -17.94
N ASN A 344 -1.55 -22.68 -18.51
CA ASN A 344 -0.23 -23.27 -18.24
C ASN A 344 0.92 -22.40 -18.79
N ILE A 345 0.71 -21.77 -19.94
CA ILE A 345 1.69 -20.83 -20.49
C ILE A 345 1.80 -19.56 -19.64
N LEU A 346 0.68 -19.01 -19.17
CA LEU A 346 0.68 -17.85 -18.28
C LEU A 346 1.34 -18.16 -16.93
N GLN A 347 1.23 -19.39 -16.42
CA GLN A 347 1.99 -19.83 -15.25
C GLN A 347 3.50 -19.72 -15.48
N LYS A 348 3.99 -20.26 -16.60
CA LYS A 348 5.41 -20.21 -16.96
C LYS A 348 5.89 -18.77 -17.13
N LEU A 349 5.08 -17.91 -17.76
CA LEU A 349 5.35 -16.48 -17.89
C LEU A 349 5.36 -15.77 -16.53
N SER A 350 4.43 -16.10 -15.62
CA SER A 350 4.43 -15.60 -14.23
C SER A 350 5.73 -15.93 -13.53
N LEU A 351 6.15 -17.19 -13.54
CA LEU A 351 7.43 -17.61 -12.92
C LEU A 351 8.64 -16.93 -13.56
N LEU A 352 8.65 -16.78 -14.89
CA LEU A 352 9.70 -16.06 -15.61
C LEU A 352 9.77 -14.59 -15.14
N TYR A 353 8.64 -13.86 -15.16
CA TYR A 353 8.63 -12.46 -14.78
C TYR A 353 8.86 -12.25 -13.28
N GLN A 354 8.46 -13.16 -12.41
CA GLN A 354 8.83 -13.12 -10.97
C GLN A 354 10.34 -13.20 -10.77
N ARG A 355 11.03 -14.04 -11.56
CA ARG A 355 12.51 -14.11 -11.54
C ARG A 355 13.11 -12.80 -12.08
N GLU A 356 12.58 -12.26 -13.17
CA GLU A 356 13.04 -10.98 -13.71
C GLU A 356 12.81 -9.80 -12.73
N VAL A 357 11.70 -9.80 -11.98
CA VAL A 357 11.47 -8.83 -10.89
C VAL A 357 12.58 -8.93 -9.85
N THR A 358 12.91 -10.14 -9.39
CA THR A 358 14.01 -10.34 -8.42
C THR A 358 15.34 -9.83 -8.97
N ASN A 359 15.65 -10.13 -10.23
CA ASN A 359 16.88 -9.66 -10.88
C ASN A 359 16.91 -8.14 -10.97
N ALA A 360 15.81 -7.52 -11.40
CA ALA A 360 15.69 -6.07 -11.49
C ALA A 360 15.83 -5.38 -10.13
N ILE A 361 15.28 -5.96 -9.05
CA ILE A 361 15.51 -5.49 -7.69
C ILE A 361 17.01 -5.49 -7.36
N ASN A 362 17.71 -6.60 -7.62
CA ASN A 362 19.14 -6.69 -7.37
C ASN A 362 19.95 -5.68 -8.19
N THR A 363 19.60 -5.45 -9.46
CA THR A 363 20.23 -4.44 -10.31
C THR A 363 20.03 -3.03 -9.77
N VAL A 364 18.82 -2.70 -9.30
CA VAL A 364 18.55 -1.41 -8.65
C VAL A 364 19.47 -1.23 -7.43
N ILE A 365 19.59 -2.25 -6.58
CA ILE A 365 20.45 -2.21 -5.39
C ILE A 365 21.92 -1.99 -5.78
N SER A 366 22.44 -2.78 -6.73
CA SER A 366 23.85 -2.70 -7.13
C SER A 366 24.22 -1.36 -7.78
N MET A 367 23.24 -0.65 -8.35
CA MET A 367 23.46 0.69 -8.90
C MET A 367 23.37 1.80 -7.85
N ILE A 368 22.59 1.60 -6.78
CA ILE A 368 22.49 2.57 -5.69
C ILE A 368 23.81 2.69 -4.93
N GLU A 369 24.54 1.59 -4.73
CA GLU A 369 25.80 1.60 -3.96
C GLU A 369 26.89 2.51 -4.54
N PRO A 370 27.30 2.43 -5.82
CA PRO A 370 28.27 3.35 -6.41
C PRO A 370 27.83 4.80 -6.34
N VAL A 371 26.53 5.07 -6.59
CA VAL A 371 25.97 6.42 -6.51
C VAL A 371 26.08 6.96 -5.09
N MET A 372 25.79 6.13 -4.08
CA MET A 372 25.98 6.51 -2.68
C MET A 372 27.44 6.81 -2.38
N ILE A 373 28.39 5.93 -2.73
CA ILE A 373 29.82 6.15 -2.45
C ILE A 373 30.31 7.47 -3.06
N VAL A 374 29.96 7.75 -4.31
CA VAL A 374 30.33 9.01 -4.99
C VAL A 374 29.68 10.21 -4.30
N ALA A 375 28.38 10.14 -3.98
CA ALA A 375 27.67 11.22 -3.30
C ALA A 375 28.24 11.51 -1.91
N LEU A 376 28.55 10.46 -1.13
CA LEU A 376 29.19 10.56 0.17
C LEU A 376 30.58 11.18 0.05
N GLY A 377 31.40 10.71 -0.88
CA GLY A 377 32.74 11.22 -1.12
C GLY A 377 32.74 12.69 -1.51
N ILE A 378 31.88 13.09 -2.45
CA ILE A 378 31.74 14.49 -2.86
C ILE A 378 31.18 15.35 -1.72
N GLY A 379 30.17 14.87 -0.99
CA GLY A 379 29.55 15.60 0.10
C GLY A 379 30.52 15.84 1.26
N VAL A 380 31.08 14.76 1.81
CA VAL A 380 32.01 14.82 2.94
C VAL A 380 33.31 15.51 2.52
N GLY A 381 33.87 15.13 1.37
CA GLY A 381 35.09 15.75 0.84
C GLY A 381 34.90 17.23 0.55
N GLY A 382 33.76 17.63 0.00
CA GLY A 382 33.42 19.04 -0.24
C GLY A 382 33.35 19.85 1.05
N VAL A 383 32.71 19.31 2.10
CA VAL A 383 32.68 19.96 3.42
C VAL A 383 34.07 20.04 4.04
N LEU A 384 34.85 18.96 4.02
CA LEU A 384 36.21 18.96 4.56
C LEU A 384 37.11 19.95 3.83
N ALA A 385 37.07 19.97 2.49
CA ALA A 385 37.85 20.91 1.69
C ALA A 385 37.44 22.37 1.96
N SER A 386 36.14 22.61 2.15
CA SER A 386 35.62 23.95 2.47
C SER A 386 36.14 24.49 3.81
N VAL A 387 36.52 23.61 4.73
CA VAL A 387 37.00 23.95 6.06
C VAL A 387 38.53 23.97 6.12
N LEU A 388 39.17 22.88 5.70
CA LEU A 388 40.60 22.67 5.93
C LEU A 388 41.45 23.59 5.05
N ILE A 389 41.06 23.84 3.80
CA ILE A 389 41.84 24.68 2.88
C ILE A 389 42.00 26.12 3.44
N PRO A 390 40.92 26.82 3.85
CA PRO A 390 41.07 28.14 4.47
C PRO A 390 41.92 28.12 5.74
N ILE A 391 41.77 27.09 6.60
CA ILE A 391 42.58 26.96 7.82
C ILE A 391 44.07 26.86 7.49
N TYR A 392 44.44 26.06 6.49
CA TYR A 392 45.83 25.95 6.04
C TYR A 392 46.35 27.25 5.40
N GLN A 393 45.52 27.98 4.67
CA GLN A 393 45.91 29.28 4.10
C GLN A 393 46.13 30.36 5.15
N ILE A 394 45.33 30.35 6.22
CA ILE A 394 45.53 31.23 7.37
C ILE A 394 46.82 30.81 8.11
N ALA A 395 47.02 29.52 8.36
CA ALA A 395 48.21 29.03 9.07
C ALA A 395 49.52 29.14 8.28
N GLY A 396 49.48 29.06 6.94
CA GLY A 396 50.65 29.16 6.07
C GLY A 396 51.06 30.58 5.69
N ASN A 397 50.21 31.58 5.93
CA ASN A 397 50.51 33.01 5.77
C ASN A 397 50.94 33.69 7.08
N VAL A 398 51.16 32.91 8.15
CA VAL A 398 51.73 33.36 9.43
C VAL A 398 53.22 33.07 9.48
#